data_AF-A0A2M7G8Q1-F1
#
_entry.id   AF-A0A2M7G8Q1-F1
#
_cell.length_a   1.000
_cell.length_b   1.000
_cell.length_c   1.000
_cell.angle_alpha   90.00
_cell.angle_beta   90.00
_cell.angle_gamma   90.00
#
_symmetry.space_group_name_H-M   'P 1'
#
loop_
_entity.id
_entity.type
_entity.pdbx_description
1 polymer ?
#
loop_
_entity_poly.entity_id
_entity_poly.type
_entity_poly.pdbx_seq_one_letter_code
_entity_poly.pdbx_strand_id
1 'polypeptide(L)'
;MSQISKNERHELEIEEVEKDKLSSRVRKVRSQGKPLENFEQVVEKAQEIARKVSYLDEDLRLVEQDQAHEVVTLRSDEPQTAPGELEYYQVEVSKDGATQLERKRYKSEETETENVDFVISEKNLERLGKDLKGK
;
A
#
# COMPACT_ATOMS: atom_id res chain seq x y z
N MET A 1 -17.06 -6.99 -10.54
CA MET A 1 -16.66 -8.05 -9.60
C MET A 1 -15.15 -7.99 -9.49
N SER A 2 -14.57 -7.83 -8.29
CA SER A 2 -13.12 -7.93 -8.12
C SER A 2 -12.70 -9.41 -8.08
N GLN A 3 -11.53 -9.72 -8.63
CA GLN A 3 -10.92 -11.05 -8.58
C GLN A 3 -9.60 -10.95 -7.84
N ILE A 4 -9.41 -11.82 -6.84
CA ILE A 4 -8.11 -11.96 -6.18
C ILE A 4 -7.26 -12.86 -7.06
N SER A 5 -6.18 -12.32 -7.62
CA SER A 5 -5.22 -13.08 -8.40
C SER A 5 -3.87 -13.12 -7.66
N LYS A 6 -3.27 -14.32 -7.63
CA LYS A 6 -1.86 -14.46 -7.25
C LYS A 6 -1.03 -14.17 -8.48
N ASN A 7 -0.31 -13.06 -8.46
CA ASN A 7 0.68 -12.78 -9.49
C ASN A 7 1.98 -13.48 -9.12
N GLU A 8 2.10 -14.75 -9.50
CA GLU A 8 3.28 -15.58 -9.21
C GLU A 8 4.58 -14.97 -9.73
N ARG A 9 4.51 -14.21 -10.83
CA ARG A 9 5.67 -13.54 -11.43
C ARG A 9 6.26 -12.45 -10.53
N HIS A 10 5.42 -11.81 -9.73
CA HIS A 10 5.83 -10.72 -8.84
C HIS A 10 5.69 -11.09 -7.36
N GLU A 11 5.27 -12.33 -7.08
CA GLU A 11 4.97 -12.84 -5.75
C GLU A 11 4.05 -11.89 -4.95
N LEU A 12 3.05 -11.33 -5.64
CA LEU A 12 2.06 -10.40 -5.11
C LEU A 12 0.68 -11.07 -5.11
N GLU A 13 -0.12 -10.76 -4.10
CA GLU A 13 -1.57 -11.00 -4.13
C GLU A 13 -2.25 -9.68 -4.49
N ILE A 14 -3.02 -9.67 -5.58
CA ILE A 14 -3.64 -8.46 -6.12
C ILE A 14 -5.13 -8.66 -6.14
N GLU A 15 -5.86 -7.72 -5.53
CA GLU A 15 -7.30 -7.61 -5.75
C GLU A 15 -7.52 -6.76 -7.01
N GLU A 16 -7.68 -7.45 -8.14
CA GLU A 16 -7.79 -6.85 -9.47
C GLU A 16 -9.27 -6.62 -9.81
N VAL A 17 -9.58 -5.42 -10.31
CA VAL A 17 -10.92 -5.06 -10.78
C VAL A 17 -11.01 -5.23 -12.29
N GLU A 18 -9.97 -4.78 -13.00
CA GLU A 18 -9.86 -4.87 -14.45
C GLU A 18 -8.39 -4.95 -14.86
N LYS A 19 -8.11 -5.67 -15.95
CA LYS A 19 -6.77 -5.80 -16.52
C LYS A 19 -6.77 -5.48 -18.00
N ASP A 20 -5.85 -4.62 -18.41
CA ASP A 20 -5.52 -4.38 -19.81
C ASP A 20 -4.11 -4.92 -20.14
N LYS A 21 -3.60 -4.64 -21.35
CA LYS A 21 -2.28 -5.15 -21.79
C LYS A 21 -1.08 -4.47 -21.10
N LEU A 22 -1.27 -3.28 -20.53
CA LEU A 22 -0.19 -2.40 -20.04
C LEU A 22 -0.37 -1.99 -18.56
N SER A 23 -1.56 -2.20 -18.00
CA SER A 23 -1.99 -1.73 -16.70
C SER A 23 -3.08 -2.61 -16.11
N SER A 24 -3.13 -2.59 -14.78
CA SER A 24 -4.21 -3.18 -13.99
C SER A 24 -4.88 -2.09 -13.19
N ARG A 25 -6.21 -2.13 -13.17
CA ARG A 25 -7.02 -1.43 -12.18
C ARG A 25 -7.17 -2.34 -10.98
N VAL A 26 -6.64 -1.91 -9.85
CA VAL A 26 -6.53 -2.72 -8.64
C VAL A 26 -7.14 -1.99 -7.46
N ARG A 27 -7.64 -2.76 -6.50
CA ARG A 27 -8.14 -2.23 -5.23
C ARG A 27 -7.12 -2.39 -4.10
N LYS A 28 -6.28 -3.43 -4.20
CA LYS A 28 -5.32 -3.82 -3.16
C LYS A 28 -4.16 -4.58 -3.76
N VAL A 29 -2.95 -4.30 -3.25
CA VAL A 29 -1.75 -5.06 -3.55
C VAL A 29 -1.14 -5.53 -2.24
N ARG A 30 -0.89 -6.82 -2.11
CA ARG A 30 -0.26 -7.44 -0.94
C ARG A 30 0.99 -8.17 -1.34
N SER A 31 1.99 -8.08 -0.47
CA SER A 31 3.23 -8.83 -0.53
C SER A 31 3.44 -9.58 0.77
N GLN A 32 3.91 -10.82 0.67
CA GLN A 32 4.39 -11.58 1.82
C GLN A 32 5.92 -11.66 1.78
N GLY A 33 6.55 -10.94 2.70
CA GLY A 33 7.99 -11.00 2.96
C GLY A 33 8.33 -12.02 4.06
N LYS A 34 9.62 -12.03 4.45
CA LYS A 34 10.05 -12.74 5.66
C LYS A 34 9.53 -11.99 6.89
N PRO A 35 9.17 -12.71 7.98
CA PRO A 35 8.92 -12.08 9.26
C PRO A 35 10.14 -11.27 9.74
N LEU A 36 9.86 -10.17 10.41
CA LEU A 36 10.83 -9.26 11.01
C LEU A 36 11.00 -9.60 12.48
N GLU A 37 12.20 -9.38 13.02
CA GLU A 37 12.58 -9.86 14.35
C GLU A 37 12.02 -8.97 15.46
N ASN A 38 11.91 -7.66 15.20
CA ASN A 38 11.49 -6.66 16.17
C ASN A 38 10.79 -5.47 15.48
N PHE A 39 10.16 -4.60 16.28
CA PHE A 39 9.43 -3.44 15.76
C PHE A 39 10.34 -2.42 15.06
N GLU A 40 11.60 -2.30 15.48
CA GLU A 40 12.58 -1.41 14.83
C GLU A 40 12.79 -1.80 13.35
N GLN A 41 12.90 -3.10 13.05
CA GLN A 41 12.96 -3.60 11.67
C GLN A 41 11.67 -3.30 10.88
N VAL A 42 10.50 -3.26 11.53
CA VAL A 42 9.23 -2.85 10.88
C VAL A 42 9.31 -1.39 10.45
N VAL A 43 9.81 -0.52 11.34
CA VAL A 43 10.00 0.91 11.07
C VAL A 43 11.04 1.12 9.96
N GLU A 44 12.18 0.42 10.01
CA GLU A 44 13.21 0.49 8.97
C GLU A 44 12.66 0.09 7.60
N LYS A 45 11.94 -1.04 7.53
CA LYS A 45 11.30 -1.49 6.28
C LYS A 45 10.28 -0.48 5.76
N ALA A 46 9.47 0.10 6.63
CA ALA A 46 8.50 1.14 6.25
C ALA A 46 9.20 2.39 5.69
N GLN A 47 10.29 2.84 6.31
CA GLN A 47 11.08 3.96 5.80
C GLN A 47 11.76 3.64 4.47
N GLU A 48 12.23 2.40 4.27
CA GLU A 48 12.79 1.95 3.00
C GLU A 48 11.73 1.97 1.89
N ILE A 49 10.52 1.47 2.17
CA ILE A 49 9.38 1.51 1.25
C ILE A 49 9.06 2.97 0.88
N ALA A 50 8.95 3.86 1.86
CA ALA A 50 8.70 5.28 1.61
C ALA A 50 9.73 5.92 0.66
N ARG A 51 11.00 5.52 0.75
CA ARG A 51 12.07 6.00 -0.15
C ARG A 51 12.04 5.37 -1.54
N LYS A 52 11.74 4.07 -1.63
CA LYS A 52 11.77 3.31 -2.90
C LYS A 52 10.52 3.56 -3.76
N VAL A 53 9.37 3.70 -3.12
CA VAL A 53 8.06 3.87 -3.75
C VAL A 53 7.78 5.37 -4.00
N SER A 54 8.62 5.98 -4.83
CA SER A 54 8.53 7.38 -5.28
C SER A 54 7.94 7.54 -6.69
N TYR A 55 7.45 6.45 -7.27
CA TYR A 55 6.84 6.39 -8.61
C TYR A 55 5.32 6.25 -8.56
N LEU A 56 4.73 6.26 -7.37
CA LEU A 56 3.34 6.60 -7.22
C LEU A 56 3.21 8.12 -7.40
N ASP A 57 2.03 8.59 -7.78
CA ASP A 57 1.81 10.02 -8.04
C ASP A 57 2.01 10.90 -6.79
N GLU A 58 2.09 10.28 -5.61
CA GLU A 58 2.19 10.94 -4.31
C GLU A 58 3.22 10.23 -3.41
N ASP A 59 4.04 11.01 -2.69
CA ASP A 59 5.09 10.49 -1.82
C ASP A 59 4.54 9.91 -0.51
N LEU A 60 4.95 8.70 -0.15
CA LEU A 60 4.56 8.06 1.11
C LEU A 60 5.35 8.64 2.30
N ARG A 61 4.65 8.87 3.41
CA ARG A 61 5.22 9.34 4.68
C ARG A 61 4.74 8.46 5.83
N LEU A 62 5.59 8.28 6.83
CA LEU A 62 5.21 7.57 8.05
C LEU A 62 4.22 8.41 8.85
N VAL A 63 3.07 7.84 9.17
CA VAL A 63 1.99 8.52 9.90
C VAL A 63 1.66 7.86 11.23
N GLU A 64 1.88 6.55 11.37
CA GLU A 64 1.49 5.80 12.56
C GLU A 64 2.48 4.68 12.87
N GLN A 65 2.78 4.51 14.16
CA GLN A 65 3.60 3.43 14.70
C GLN A 65 2.80 2.74 15.81
N ASP A 66 2.17 1.63 15.48
CA ASP A 66 1.40 0.82 16.42
C ASP A 66 2.27 -0.32 16.93
N GLN A 67 2.98 -0.06 18.02
CA GLN A 67 3.84 -1.05 18.66
C GLN A 67 3.04 -2.20 19.31
N ALA A 68 1.78 -1.97 19.67
CA ALA A 68 0.95 -3.00 20.32
C ALA A 68 0.51 -4.08 19.31
N HIS A 69 0.20 -3.67 18.07
CA HIS A 69 -0.15 -4.58 16.98
C HIS A 69 1.04 -4.90 16.06
N GLU A 70 2.20 -4.32 16.32
CA GLU A 70 3.44 -4.49 15.54
C GLU A 70 3.29 -4.10 14.06
N VAL A 71 2.61 -2.96 13.83
CA VAL A 71 2.31 -2.40 12.50
C VAL A 71 2.81 -0.96 12.37
N VAL A 72 3.33 -0.61 11.19
CA VAL A 72 3.64 0.77 10.80
C VAL A 72 2.79 1.14 9.59
N THR A 73 2.16 2.32 9.66
CA THR A 73 1.33 2.85 8.57
C THR A 73 2.05 4.02 7.90
N LEU A 74 2.10 3.97 6.57
CA LEU A 74 2.50 5.08 5.71
C LEU A 74 1.27 5.61 4.97
N ARG A 75 1.19 6.93 4.74
CA ARG A 75 0.18 7.54 3.87
C ARG A 75 0.81 8.57 2.94
N SER A 76 0.23 8.74 1.76
CA SER A 76 0.65 9.81 0.84
C SER A 76 0.12 11.19 1.24
N ASP A 77 -1.10 11.21 1.77
CA ASP A 77 -1.71 12.39 2.35
C ASP A 77 -2.42 12.00 3.67
N GLU A 78 -2.54 12.96 4.56
CA GLU A 78 -3.28 12.80 5.80
C GLU A 78 -4.63 13.48 5.67
N PRO A 79 -5.74 12.86 6.09
CA PRO A 79 -7.02 13.54 6.19
C PRO A 79 -6.90 14.68 7.20
N GLN A 80 -6.50 15.85 6.72
CA GLN A 80 -6.64 17.09 7.46
C GLN A 80 -8.14 17.39 7.57
N THR A 81 -8.50 18.16 8.58
CA THR A 81 -9.87 18.63 8.86
C THR A 81 -10.47 19.52 7.76
N ALA A 82 -9.88 19.51 6.56
CA ALA A 82 -10.34 20.23 5.40
C ALA A 82 -11.66 19.62 4.89
N PRO A 83 -12.67 20.46 4.60
CA PRO A 83 -13.93 19.99 4.04
C PRO A 83 -13.71 19.41 2.64
N GLY A 84 -14.36 18.28 2.36
CA GLY A 84 -14.34 17.59 1.08
C GLY A 84 -13.93 16.12 1.15
N GLU A 85 -13.60 15.58 -0.03
CA GLU A 85 -13.07 14.23 -0.20
C GLU A 85 -11.55 14.28 -0.37
N LEU A 86 -10.84 13.36 0.27
CA LEU A 86 -9.39 13.18 0.10
C LEU A 86 -9.11 11.74 -0.31
N GLU A 87 -8.42 11.56 -1.43
CA GLU A 87 -7.86 10.26 -1.79
C GLU A 87 -6.38 10.20 -1.44
N TYR A 88 -5.93 9.08 -0.87
CA TYR A 88 -4.54 8.87 -0.51
C TYR A 88 -4.16 7.40 -0.62
N TYR A 89 -2.89 7.14 -0.91
CA TYR A 89 -2.30 5.81 -0.78
C TYR A 89 -2.01 5.51 0.69
N GLN A 90 -2.29 4.28 1.12
CA GLN A 90 -1.92 3.77 2.43
C GLN A 90 -1.08 2.50 2.26
N VAL A 91 0.06 2.46 2.95
CA VAL A 91 0.85 1.23 3.11
C VAL A 91 0.86 0.81 4.56
N GLU A 92 0.53 -0.45 4.82
CA GLU A 92 0.70 -1.09 6.12
C GLU A 92 1.84 -2.10 6.05
N VAL A 93 2.76 -2.02 7.01
CA VAL A 93 3.89 -2.93 7.17
C VAL A 93 3.75 -3.61 8.53
N SER A 94 3.66 -4.92 8.55
CA SER A 94 3.54 -5.71 9.77
C SER A 94 4.78 -6.55 10.03
N LYS A 95 5.03 -6.86 11.32
CA LYS A 95 6.17 -7.69 11.74
C LYS A 95 6.12 -9.12 11.18
N ASP A 96 4.96 -9.68 10.91
CA ASP A 96 4.84 -11.00 10.26
C ASP A 96 5.39 -11.03 8.82
N GLY A 97 5.82 -9.88 8.30
CA GLY A 97 6.40 -9.72 6.97
C GLY A 97 5.38 -9.32 5.91
N ALA A 98 4.09 -9.24 6.26
CA ALA A 98 3.08 -8.78 5.33
C ALA A 98 3.23 -7.28 5.05
N THR A 99 2.91 -6.89 3.82
CA THR A 99 2.90 -5.50 3.40
C THR A 99 1.76 -5.28 2.44
N GLN A 100 0.92 -4.29 2.70
CA GLN A 100 -0.30 -4.02 1.94
C GLN A 100 -0.30 -2.58 1.45
N LEU A 101 -0.53 -2.38 0.16
CA LEU A 101 -0.83 -1.08 -0.46
C LEU A 101 -2.32 -1.05 -0.85
N GLU A 102 -2.99 0.02 -0.44
CA GLU A 102 -4.36 0.38 -0.84
C GLU A 102 -4.41 1.85 -1.24
N ARG A 103 -5.45 2.24 -1.99
CA ARG A 103 -5.86 3.64 -2.12
C ARG A 103 -7.18 3.83 -1.39
N LYS A 104 -7.25 4.84 -0.53
CA LYS A 104 -8.40 5.14 0.30
C LYS A 104 -8.98 6.49 -0.08
N ARG A 105 -10.30 6.62 0.06
CA ARG A 105 -11.03 7.89 -0.01
C ARG A 105 -11.64 8.19 1.34
N TYR A 106 -11.24 9.30 1.93
CA TYR A 106 -11.85 9.86 3.13
C TYR A 106 -12.92 10.87 2.74
N LYS A 107 -14.13 10.71 3.27
CA LYS A 107 -15.24 11.66 3.11
C LYS A 107 -15.48 12.36 4.44
N SER A 108 -15.03 13.61 4.54
CA SER A 108 -15.11 14.39 5.78
C SER A 108 -16.55 14.59 6.28
N GLU A 109 -17.53 14.71 5.37
CA GLU A 109 -18.95 14.89 5.72
C GLU A 109 -19.56 13.65 6.39
N GLU A 110 -19.09 12.47 6.02
CA GLU A 110 -19.62 11.18 6.51
C GLU A 110 -18.72 10.58 7.62
N THR A 111 -17.51 11.13 7.81
CA THR A 111 -16.44 10.53 8.63
C THR A 111 -16.14 9.09 8.22
N GLU A 112 -16.36 8.77 6.94
CA GLU A 112 -16.16 7.44 6.40
C GLU A 112 -14.87 7.37 5.58
N THR A 113 -14.25 6.19 5.58
CA THR A 113 -13.09 5.88 4.74
C THR A 113 -13.40 4.62 3.95
N GLU A 114 -13.29 4.69 2.63
CA GLU A 114 -13.54 3.56 1.73
C GLU A 114 -12.32 3.24 0.86
N ASN A 115 -12.22 1.98 0.44
CA ASN A 115 -11.20 1.56 -0.53
C ASN A 115 -11.64 1.91 -1.95
N VAL A 116 -10.80 2.66 -2.64
CA VAL A 116 -11.01 3.05 -4.05
C VAL A 116 -9.99 2.38 -4.95
N ASP A 117 -10.38 2.19 -6.19
CA ASP A 117 -9.51 1.57 -7.18
C ASP A 117 -8.45 2.55 -7.65
N PHE A 118 -7.28 2.02 -8.02
CA PHE A 118 -6.23 2.79 -8.66
C PHE A 118 -5.64 2.03 -9.84
N VAL A 119 -5.06 2.76 -10.79
CA VAL A 119 -4.45 2.18 -11.98
C VAL A 119 -2.94 2.10 -11.76
N ILE A 120 -2.37 0.93 -12.00
CA ILE A 120 -0.93 0.69 -11.93
C ILE A 120 -0.46 0.01 -13.22
N SER A 121 0.60 0.53 -13.82
CA SER A 121 1.20 -0.12 -14.99
C SER A 121 1.87 -1.45 -14.59
N GLU A 122 1.93 -2.42 -15.50
CA GLU A 122 2.62 -3.70 -15.26
C GLU A 122 4.09 -3.50 -14.84
N LYS A 123 4.76 -2.49 -15.40
CA LYS A 123 6.13 -2.11 -15.02
C LYS A 123 6.21 -1.64 -13.57
N ASN A 124 5.26 -0.80 -13.14
CA ASN A 124 5.22 -0.30 -11.76
C ASN A 124 4.79 -1.40 -10.79
N LEU A 125 3.92 -2.33 -11.21
CA LEU A 125 3.52 -3.49 -10.42
C LEU A 125 4.70 -4.43 -10.15
N GLU A 126 5.54 -4.70 -11.15
CA GLU A 126 6.78 -5.48 -10.96
C GLU A 126 7.73 -4.77 -9.99
N ARG A 127 7.91 -3.46 -10.15
CA ARG A 127 8.76 -2.66 -9.27
C ARG A 127 8.24 -2.67 -7.83
N LEU A 128 6.92 -2.52 -7.67
CA LEU A 128 6.24 -2.56 -6.38
C LEU A 128 6.43 -3.90 -5.68
N GLY A 129 6.36 -5.02 -6.40
CA GLY A 129 6.66 -6.34 -5.84
C GLY A 129 8.06 -6.45 -5.23
N LYS A 130 9.06 -5.83 -5.85
CA LYS A 130 10.44 -5.81 -5.33
C LYS A 130 10.56 -4.89 -4.12
N ASP A 131 9.99 -3.70 -4.20
CA ASP A 131 10.09 -2.68 -3.15
C ASP A 131 9.34 -3.08 -1.87
N LEU A 132 8.12 -3.64 -1.98
CA LEU A 132 7.33 -4.07 -0.80
C LEU A 132 7.97 -5.26 -0.07
N LYS A 133 8.83 -6.05 -0.75
CA LYS A 133 9.57 -7.16 -0.13
C LYS A 133 10.85 -6.73 0.58
N GLY A 134 11.33 -5.51 0.35
CA GLY A 134 12.65 -5.08 0.81
C GLY A 134 13.80 -5.83 0.11
N LYS A 135 13.63 -6.17 -1.18
CA LYS A 135 14.70 -6.74 -2.02
C LYS A 135 15.43 -5.66 -2.83
#